data_AF-A0A3D4P048-F1
#
_entry.id   AF-A0A3D4P048-F1
#
_cell.length_a   1.000
_cell.length_b   1.000
_cell.length_c   1.000
_cell.angle_alpha   90.00
_cell.angle_beta   90.00
_cell.angle_gamma   90.00
#
_symmetry.space_group_name_H-M   'P 1'
#
loop_
_entity.id
_entity.type
_entity.pdbx_description
1 polymer ?
#
loop_
_entity_poly.entity_id
_entity_poly.type
_entity_poly.pdbx_seq_one_letter_code
_entity_poly.pdbx_strand_id
1 'polypeptide(L)'
;MAKKKNNRLTLYIFIGMGIGLFIGAVFPHLGAQLRPLSMIFIRLIKSIIAPLIFATIVVGIAGHSDLKAVGRMGFRALVYWEIVTTLALFIGLGFVNVIKPGVGVELKAADVAQLAAKPQKFTEVLVHIFPQSFFQAAAEGEVL
;
A
#
# COMPACT_ATOMS: atom_id res chain seq x y z
N MET A 1 -37.22 9.58 -7.26
CA MET A 1 -37.13 8.96 -5.92
C MET A 1 -35.81 8.24 -5.78
N ALA A 2 -34.84 8.80 -5.03
CA ALA A 2 -33.54 8.19 -4.81
C ALA A 2 -33.65 7.11 -3.71
N LYS A 3 -33.45 5.84 -4.07
CA LYS A 3 -33.51 4.69 -3.15
C LYS A 3 -32.28 4.74 -2.23
N LYS A 4 -32.49 4.96 -0.93
CA LYS A 4 -31.46 4.95 0.11
C LYS A 4 -30.75 3.59 0.13
N LYS A 5 -29.54 3.52 -0.41
CA LYS A 5 -28.74 2.28 -0.50
C LYS A 5 -28.15 2.00 0.88
N ASN A 6 -28.63 0.96 1.56
CA ASN A 6 -28.14 0.58 2.87
C ASN A 6 -26.65 0.15 2.79
N ASN A 7 -25.76 0.74 3.60
CA ASN A 7 -24.32 0.46 3.67
C ASN A 7 -23.99 -0.91 4.32
N ARG A 8 -24.70 -1.97 3.92
CA ARG A 8 -24.56 -3.32 4.51
C ARG A 8 -23.19 -3.94 4.23
N LEU A 9 -22.55 -3.55 3.12
CA LEU A 9 -21.21 -4.02 2.74
C LEU A 9 -20.16 -3.62 3.77
N THR A 10 -20.13 -2.35 4.17
CA THR A 10 -19.21 -1.87 5.21
C THR A 10 -19.40 -2.65 6.50
N LEU A 11 -20.66 -2.86 6.91
CA LEU A 11 -20.98 -3.65 8.10
C LEU A 11 -20.47 -5.10 7.98
N TYR A 12 -20.62 -5.74 6.82
CA TYR A 12 -20.11 -7.10 6.58
C TYR A 12 -18.59 -7.18 6.61
N ILE A 13 -17.88 -6.16 6.14
CA ILE A 13 -16.40 -6.10 6.25
C ILE A 13 -15.99 -6.06 7.72
N PHE A 14 -16.63 -5.22 8.54
CA PHE A 14 -16.33 -5.14 9.97
C PHE A 14 -16.68 -6.44 10.72
N ILE A 15 -17.82 -7.04 10.42
CA ILE A 15 -18.22 -8.34 10.99
C ILE A 15 -17.20 -9.43 10.58
N GLY A 16 -16.81 -9.48 9.30
CA GLY A 16 -15.83 -10.42 8.80
C GLY A 16 -14.45 -10.26 9.44
N MET A 17 -14.00 -9.01 9.64
CA MET A 17 -12.77 -8.69 10.36
C MET A 17 -12.84 -9.15 11.83
N GLY A 18 -13.97 -8.90 12.51
CA GLY A 18 -14.17 -9.36 13.89
C GLY A 18 -14.18 -10.88 14.03
N ILE A 19 -14.86 -11.59 13.12
CA ILE A 19 -14.85 -13.06 13.08
C ILE A 19 -13.43 -13.59 12.81
N GLY A 20 -12.71 -12.99 11.86
CA GLY A 20 -11.33 -13.37 11.54
C GLY A 20 -10.39 -13.21 12.75
N LEU A 21 -10.51 -12.10 13.48
CA LEU A 21 -9.77 -11.86 14.72
C LEU A 21 -10.12 -12.91 15.79
N PHE A 22 -11.42 -13.17 15.99
CA PHE A 22 -11.89 -14.14 16.99
C PHE A 22 -11.38 -15.56 16.70
N ILE A 23 -11.48 -16.02 15.45
CA ILE A 23 -10.97 -17.33 15.05
C ILE A 23 -9.44 -17.39 15.22
N GLY A 24 -8.72 -16.35 14.81
CA GLY A 24 -7.27 -16.29 14.96
C GLY A 24 -6.79 -16.35 16.41
N ALA A 25 -7.54 -15.73 17.34
CA ALA A 25 -7.19 -15.68 18.76
C ALA A 25 -7.55 -16.97 19.52
N VAL A 26 -8.73 -17.55 19.25
CA VAL A 26 -9.25 -18.71 19.99
C VAL A 26 -8.80 -20.04 19.38
N PHE A 27 -8.67 -20.11 18.06
CA PHE A 27 -8.32 -21.34 17.32
C PHE A 27 -7.14 -21.11 16.36
N PRO A 28 -5.91 -20.97 16.87
CA PRO A 28 -4.75 -20.63 16.06
C PRO A 28 -4.44 -21.64 14.94
N HIS A 29 -4.73 -22.93 15.16
CA HIS A 29 -4.55 -23.97 14.14
C HIS A 29 -5.53 -23.80 12.96
N LEU A 30 -6.80 -23.48 13.23
CA LEU A 30 -7.78 -23.17 12.19
C LEU A 30 -7.43 -21.86 11.49
N GLY A 31 -6.96 -20.84 12.23
CA GLY A 31 -6.46 -19.59 11.66
C GLY A 31 -5.32 -19.80 10.67
N ALA A 32 -4.38 -20.70 10.96
CA ALA A 32 -3.29 -21.05 10.05
C ALA A 32 -3.81 -21.73 8.76
N GLN A 33 -4.83 -22.58 8.87
CA GLN A 33 -5.45 -23.23 7.70
C GLN A 33 -6.24 -22.27 6.82
N LEU A 34 -6.66 -21.12 7.34
CA LEU A 34 -7.31 -20.05 6.56
C LEU A 34 -6.32 -19.17 5.78
N ARG A 35 -5.01 -19.34 5.95
CA ARG A 35 -4.00 -18.58 5.18
C ARG A 35 -4.21 -18.65 3.65
N PRO A 36 -4.52 -19.79 3.02
CA PRO A 36 -4.79 -19.84 1.58
C PRO A 36 -5.92 -18.90 1.14
N LEU A 37 -6.97 -18.75 1.96
CA LEU A 37 -8.06 -17.81 1.68
C LEU A 37 -7.55 -16.36 1.64
N SER A 38 -6.75 -15.97 2.63
CA SER A 38 -6.13 -14.64 2.66
C SER A 38 -5.19 -14.41 1.48
N MET A 39 -4.42 -15.44 1.09
CA MET A 39 -3.50 -15.39 -0.04
C MET A 39 -4.25 -15.21 -1.36
N ILE A 40 -5.34 -15.94 -1.56
CA ILE A 40 -6.20 -15.80 -2.74
C ILE A 40 -6.80 -14.39 -2.79
N PHE A 41 -7.35 -13.90 -1.68
CA PHE A 41 -7.92 -12.55 -1.61
C PHE A 41 -6.91 -11.46 -1.97
N ILE A 42 -5.71 -11.51 -1.40
CA ILE A 42 -4.64 -10.54 -1.71
C ILE A 42 -4.19 -10.67 -3.17
N ARG A 43 -4.09 -11.89 -3.73
CA ARG A 43 -3.76 -12.07 -5.15
C ARG A 43 -4.81 -11.46 -6.08
N LEU A 44 -6.10 -11.61 -5.74
CA LEU A 44 -7.21 -11.02 -6.51
C LEU A 44 -7.18 -9.49 -6.48
N ILE A 45 -6.88 -8.89 -5.33
CA ILE A 45 -6.69 -7.43 -5.25
C ILE A 45 -5.50 -7.02 -6.11
N LYS A 46 -4.35 -7.67 -5.92
CA LYS A 46 -3.10 -7.34 -6.64
C LYS A 46 -3.24 -7.44 -8.16
N SER A 47 -3.96 -8.43 -8.69
CA SER A 47 -4.17 -8.58 -10.13
C SER A 47 -4.95 -7.44 -10.77
N ILE A 48 -5.76 -6.72 -9.99
CA ILE A 48 -6.58 -5.60 -10.49
C ILE A 48 -5.82 -4.27 -10.43
N ILE A 49 -4.82 -4.13 -9.56
CA ILE A 49 -4.09 -2.87 -9.33
C ILE A 49 -3.45 -2.35 -10.62
N ALA A 50 -2.67 -3.17 -11.33
CA ALA A 50 -1.94 -2.72 -12.51
C ALA A 50 -2.86 -2.22 -13.65
N PRO A 51 -3.90 -2.97 -14.08
CA PRO A 51 -4.86 -2.47 -15.06
C PRO A 51 -5.61 -1.22 -14.61
N LEU A 52 -5.99 -1.15 -13.33
CA LEU A 52 -6.75 -0.03 -12.79
C LEU A 52 -5.92 1.26 -12.78
N ILE A 53 -4.67 1.20 -12.32
CA ILE A 53 -3.77 2.36 -12.30
C ILE A 53 -3.50 2.86 -13.72
N PHE A 54 -3.14 1.94 -14.64
CA PHE A 54 -2.91 2.30 -16.04
C PHE A 54 -4.13 2.97 -16.67
N ALA A 55 -5.31 2.36 -16.55
CA ALA A 55 -6.55 2.92 -17.09
C ALA A 55 -6.86 4.30 -16.48
N THR A 56 -6.66 4.47 -15.17
CA THR A 56 -6.91 5.74 -14.48
C THR A 56 -5.97 6.85 -14.95
N ILE A 57 -4.68 6.55 -15.14
CA ILE A 57 -3.70 7.52 -15.66
C ILE A 57 -4.03 7.87 -17.11
N VAL A 58 -4.29 6.88 -17.97
CA VAL A 58 -4.61 7.10 -19.39
C VAL A 58 -5.87 7.95 -19.53
N VAL A 59 -6.95 7.59 -18.84
CA VAL A 59 -8.21 8.36 -18.86
C VAL A 59 -7.99 9.75 -18.25
N GLY A 60 -7.20 9.86 -17.19
CA GLY A 60 -6.88 11.13 -16.54
C GLY A 60 -6.15 12.10 -17.46
N ILE A 61 -5.18 11.63 -18.25
CA ILE A 61 -4.43 12.46 -19.19
C ILE A 61 -5.25 12.71 -20.47
N ALA A 62 -5.83 11.66 -21.07
CA ALA A 62 -6.56 11.75 -22.33
C ALA A 62 -7.88 12.53 -22.22
N GLY A 63 -8.48 12.60 -21.03
CA GLY A 63 -9.70 13.37 -20.77
C GLY A 63 -9.52 14.89 -20.76
N HIS A 64 -8.27 15.38 -20.82
CA HIS A 64 -7.96 16.81 -20.80
C HIS A 64 -7.33 17.24 -22.13
N SER A 65 -7.90 18.27 -22.76
CA SER A 65 -7.38 18.84 -24.02
C SER A 65 -6.12 19.70 -23.83
N ASP A 66 -5.87 20.17 -22.61
CA ASP A 66 -4.70 20.99 -22.27
C ASP A 66 -3.70 20.22 -21.40
N LEU A 67 -2.61 19.76 -22.02
CA LEU A 67 -1.51 19.08 -21.34
C LEU A 67 -0.82 19.98 -20.28
N LYS A 68 -0.83 21.31 -20.44
CA LYS A 68 -0.26 22.23 -19.43
C LYS A 68 -1.10 22.24 -18.17
N ALA A 69 -2.43 22.11 -18.30
CA ALA A 69 -3.31 21.99 -17.15
C ALA A 69 -3.03 20.70 -16.38
N VAL A 70 -2.84 19.57 -17.07
CA VAL A 70 -2.47 18.27 -16.48
C VAL A 70 -1.15 18.37 -15.71
N GLY A 71 -0.10 18.96 -16.31
CA GLY A 71 1.19 19.16 -15.65
C GLY A 71 1.09 20.01 -14.37
N ARG A 72 0.29 21.08 -14.39
CA ARG A 72 0.05 21.92 -13.21
C ARG A 72 -0.71 21.20 -12.11
N MET A 73 -1.68 20.33 -12.46
CA MET A 73 -2.35 19.48 -11.48
C MET A 73 -1.38 18.46 -10.86
N GLY A 74 -0.54 17.82 -11.69
CA GLY A 74 0.50 16.90 -11.23
C GLY A 74 1.48 17.56 -10.26
N PHE A 75 1.97 18.76 -10.59
CA PHE A 75 2.86 19.50 -9.68
C PHE A 75 2.17 19.86 -8.35
N ARG A 76 0.91 20.33 -8.38
CA ARG A 76 0.15 20.59 -7.16
C ARG A 76 -0.06 19.32 -6.33
N ALA A 77 -0.29 18.18 -6.97
CA ALA A 77 -0.42 16.90 -6.31
C ALA A 77 0.90 16.44 -5.66
N LEU A 78 2.04 16.63 -6.33
CA LEU A 78 3.37 16.33 -5.78
C LEU A 78 3.69 17.21 -4.56
N VAL A 79 3.47 18.52 -4.66
CA VAL A 79 3.68 19.44 -3.52
C VAL A 79 2.76 19.07 -2.36
N TYR A 80 1.50 18.74 -2.64
CA TYR A 80 0.56 18.28 -1.61
C TYR A 80 1.03 16.97 -0.97
N TRP A 81 1.43 15.98 -1.77
CA TRP A 81 1.91 14.69 -1.30
C TRP A 81 3.13 14.86 -0.42
N GLU A 82 4.13 15.63 -0.85
CA GLU A 82 5.36 15.88 -0.10
C GLU A 82 5.11 16.54 1.26
N ILE A 83 4.22 17.54 1.30
CA ILE A 83 3.86 18.20 2.56
C ILE A 83 3.16 17.21 3.50
N VAL A 84 2.18 16.46 2.99
CA VAL A 84 1.40 15.51 3.80
C VAL A 84 2.27 14.35 4.29
N THR A 85 3.14 13.79 3.47
CA THR A 85 4.07 12.72 3.88
C THR A 85 5.07 13.21 4.89
N THR A 86 5.62 14.42 4.71
CA THR A 86 6.51 15.05 5.69
C THR A 86 5.83 15.22 7.04
N LEU A 87 4.61 15.77 7.08
CA LEU A 87 3.83 15.86 8.32
C LEU A 87 3.55 14.49 8.94
N ALA A 88 3.21 13.50 8.12
CA ALA A 88 2.97 12.13 8.59
C ALA A 88 4.23 11.51 9.22
N LEU A 89 5.42 11.76 8.66
CA LEU A 89 6.70 11.32 9.23
C LEU A 89 6.96 11.96 10.60
N PHE A 90 6.72 13.27 10.75
CA PHE A 90 6.87 13.95 12.04
C PHE A 90 5.93 13.39 13.11
N ILE A 91 4.66 13.17 12.74
CA ILE A 91 3.68 12.58 13.64
C ILE A 91 4.10 11.16 14.02
N GLY A 92 4.44 10.31 13.04
CA GLY A 92 4.89 8.95 13.26
C GLY A 92 6.12 8.87 14.16
N LEU A 93 7.12 9.73 13.91
CA LEU A 93 8.32 9.84 14.74
C LEU A 93 7.98 10.27 16.17
N GLY A 94 7.06 11.22 16.34
CA GLY A 94 6.58 11.63 17.66
C GLY A 94 5.95 10.46 18.43
N PHE A 95 5.03 9.73 17.80
CA PHE A 95 4.38 8.57 18.43
C PHE A 95 5.37 7.46 18.77
N VAL A 96 6.32 7.13 17.88
CA VAL A 96 7.33 6.11 18.12
C VAL A 96 8.24 6.50 19.29
N ASN A 97 8.64 7.76 19.40
CA ASN A 97 9.48 8.22 20.51
C ASN A 97 8.75 8.22 21.87
N VAL A 98 7.42 8.41 21.87
CA VAL A 98 6.60 8.40 23.10
C VAL A 98 6.26 6.97 23.52
N ILE A 99 5.69 6.17 22.62
CA ILE A 99 5.24 4.81 22.91
C ILE A 99 6.43 3.86 23.07
N LYS A 100 7.56 4.18 22.41
CA LYS A 100 8.77 3.34 22.35
C LYS A 100 8.47 1.87 22.04
N PRO A 101 7.72 1.58 20.96
CA PRO A 101 7.41 0.21 20.59
C PRO A 101 8.71 -0.52 20.25
N GLY A 102 9.11 -1.47 21.10
CA GLY A 102 10.37 -2.22 20.93
C GLY A 102 11.23 -2.33 22.18
N VAL A 103 10.97 -1.56 23.24
CA VAL A 103 11.66 -1.75 24.53
C VAL A 103 11.32 -3.14 25.08
N GLY A 104 12.34 -3.99 25.26
CA GLY A 104 12.19 -5.37 25.72
C GLY A 104 12.10 -6.43 24.62
N VAL A 105 12.25 -6.05 23.35
CA VAL A 105 12.36 -7.02 22.24
C VAL A 105 13.79 -7.53 22.14
N GLU A 106 14.03 -8.78 22.53
CA GLU A 106 15.31 -9.45 22.28
C GLU A 106 15.39 -9.93 20.82
N LEU A 107 16.05 -9.13 19.98
CA LEU A 107 16.35 -9.53 18.60
C LEU A 107 17.56 -10.48 18.61
N LYS A 108 17.39 -11.70 18.10
CA LYS A 108 18.50 -12.64 17.93
C LYS A 108 19.42 -12.11 16.83
N ALA A 109 20.74 -12.23 17.01
CA ALA A 109 21.73 -11.67 16.08
C ALA A 109 21.56 -12.12 14.61
N ALA A 110 21.00 -13.31 14.38
CA ALA A 110 20.67 -13.82 13.04
C ALA A 110 19.55 -13.02 12.34
N ASP A 111 18.61 -12.45 13.10
CA ASP A 111 17.52 -11.62 12.57
C ASP A 111 18.04 -10.22 12.23
N VAL A 112 19.03 -9.71 12.96
CA VAL A 112 19.63 -8.37 12.74
C VAL A 112 20.38 -8.31 11.40
N ALA A 113 21.04 -9.40 11.00
CA ALA A 113 21.77 -9.46 9.72
C ALA A 113 20.84 -9.38 8.49
N GLN A 114 19.60 -9.86 8.60
CA GLN A 114 18.58 -9.75 7.54
C GLN A 114 17.89 -8.38 7.51
N LEU A 115 17.94 -7.65 8.62
CA LEU A 115 17.34 -6.32 8.78
C LEU A 115 18.29 -5.17 8.42
N ALA A 116 19.56 -5.45 8.15
CA ALA A 116 20.50 -4.45 7.67
C ALA A 116 20.07 -3.98 6.27
N ALA A 117 19.35 -2.87 6.22
CA ALA A 117 18.95 -2.23 4.97
C ALA A 117 20.19 -1.95 4.12
N LYS A 118 20.29 -2.57 2.95
CA LYS A 118 21.33 -2.22 1.97
C LYS A 118 21.14 -0.74 1.61
N PRO A 119 22.18 0.10 1.73
CA PRO A 119 22.06 1.51 1.36
C PRO A 119 21.75 1.59 -0.13
N GLN A 120 20.51 1.99 -0.45
CA GLN A 120 20.08 2.22 -1.82
C GLN A 120 20.78 3.49 -2.31
N LYS A 121 21.55 3.38 -3.40
CA LYS A 121 22.19 4.56 -3.99
C LYS A 121 21.16 5.34 -4.79
N PHE A 122 21.27 6.66 -4.80
CA PHE A 122 20.39 7.52 -5.62
C PHE A 122 20.41 7.12 -7.10
N THR A 123 21.56 6.65 -7.60
CA THR A 123 21.70 6.13 -8.96
C THR A 123 20.84 4.89 -9.23
N GLU A 124 20.67 4.00 -8.24
CA GLU A 124 19.83 2.80 -8.38
C GLU A 124 18.36 3.21 -8.45
N VAL A 125 17.92 4.13 -7.57
CA VAL A 125 16.56 4.68 -7.60
C VAL A 125 16.24 5.32 -8.95
N LEU A 126 17.18 6.10 -9.51
CA LEU A 126 16.97 6.76 -10.79
C LEU A 126 16.84 5.78 -11.95
N VAL A 127 17.56 4.65 -11.90
CA VAL A 127 17.47 3.58 -12.92
C VAL A 127 16.14 2.83 -12.79
N HIS A 128 15.64 2.60 -11.57
CA HIS A 128 14.35 1.92 -11.34
C HIS A 128 13.15 2.70 -11.90
N ILE A 129 13.20 4.03 -11.96
CA ILE A 129 12.15 4.87 -12.57
C ILE A 129 11.93 4.55 -14.06
N PHE A 130 12.96 4.04 -14.76
CA PHE A 130 12.89 3.69 -16.17
C PHE A 130 12.91 2.16 -16.32
N PRO A 131 11.74 1.49 -16.26
CA PRO A 131 11.68 0.03 -16.32
C PRO A 131 12.19 -0.50 -17.66
N GLN A 132 12.84 -1.66 -17.63
CA GLN A 132 13.29 -2.39 -18.82
C GLN A 132 12.10 -2.78 -19.73
N SER A 133 10.93 -3.04 -19.14
CA SER A 133 9.70 -3.40 -19.84
C SER A 133 8.46 -3.07 -19.01
N PHE A 134 7.44 -2.47 -19.63
CA PHE A 134 6.16 -2.14 -18.99
C PHE A 134 5.46 -3.36 -18.39
N PHE A 135 5.42 -4.47 -19.13
CA PHE A 135 4.74 -5.68 -18.66
C PHE A 135 5.47 -6.34 -17.50
N GLN A 136 6.80 -6.22 -17.46
CA GLN A 136 7.59 -6.73 -16.35
C GLN A 136 7.35 -5.91 -15.09
N ALA A 137 7.43 -4.57 -15.17
CA ALA A 137 7.12 -3.68 -14.06
C ALA A 137 5.70 -3.89 -13.50
N ALA A 138 4.72 -4.04 -14.40
CA ALA A 138 3.34 -4.33 -14.02
C ALA A 138 3.16 -5.70 -13.34
N ALA A 139 3.94 -6.72 -13.73
CA ALA A 139 3.89 -8.05 -13.15
C ALA A 139 4.57 -8.13 -11.78
N GLU A 140 5.68 -7.41 -11.61
CA GLU A 140 6.43 -7.33 -10.36
C GLU A 140 5.76 -6.38 -9.35
N GLY A 141 4.79 -5.58 -9.80
CA GLY A 141 4.09 -4.60 -8.98
C GLY A 141 4.95 -3.36 -8.70
N GLU A 142 5.94 -3.10 -9.55
CA GLU A 142 6.69 -1.86 -9.57
C GLU A 142 5.81 -0.78 -10.21
N VAL A 143 5.18 0.03 -9.36
CA VAL A 143 4.27 1.11 -9.76
C VAL A 143 5.02 2.44 -9.94
N LEU A 144 6.25 2.52 -9.44
CA LEU A 144 7.11 3.70 -9.46
C LEU A 144 8.28 3.48 -10.42
#